data_AF-E3I7M4-F1
#
_entry.id   AF-E3I7M4-F1
#
_cell.length_a   1.000
_cell.length_b   1.000
_cell.length_c   1.000
_cell.angle_alpha   90.00
_cell.angle_beta   90.00
_cell.angle_gamma   90.00
#
_symmetry.space_group_name_H-M   'P 1'
#
loop_
_entity.id
_entity.type
_entity.pdbx_description
1 polymer ?
#
loop_
_entity_poly.entity_id
_entity_poly.type
_entity_poly.pdbx_seq_one_letter_code
_entity_poly.pdbx_strand_id
1 'polypeptide(L)'
;MRKTVLAAVMLSVLAVSARADDNRIAIDLPPDIKARFLEQMRTHMNALNDVIHLMAAGKVREAGSVASSEMATGKGKGIGRFMPPEFREMGFDYHRSAGDFARLTAEISEPMDAAGWEKAVGGVAQITARCSACHATFRVK
;
A
#
# COMPACT_ATOMS: atom_id res chain seq x y z
N MET A 1 -49.26 18.39 50.16
CA MET A 1 -49.25 19.08 48.85
C MET A 1 -47.82 19.56 48.57
N ARG A 2 -46.96 18.70 48.01
CA ARG A 2 -46.42 18.79 46.64
C ARG A 2 -45.86 20.18 46.28
N LYS A 3 -44.54 20.37 46.43
CA LYS A 3 -43.72 21.12 45.46
C LYS A 3 -42.42 20.35 45.25
N THR A 4 -42.35 19.71 44.10
CA THR A 4 -41.33 18.81 43.57
C THR A 4 -40.00 19.52 43.37
N VAL A 5 -38.94 18.97 43.98
CA VAL A 5 -37.54 19.24 43.65
C VAL A 5 -37.25 18.51 42.34
N LEU A 6 -37.22 19.21 41.21
CA LEU A 6 -36.66 18.68 39.97
C LEU A 6 -35.14 18.94 40.01
N ALA A 7 -34.40 17.99 40.57
CA ALA A 7 -32.97 17.90 40.35
C ALA A 7 -32.76 17.41 38.92
N ALA A 8 -32.50 18.34 38.00
CA ALA A 8 -32.02 18.03 36.66
C ALA A 8 -30.57 17.55 36.78
N VAL A 9 -30.40 16.26 37.06
CA VAL A 9 -29.12 15.58 36.93
C VAL A 9 -28.86 15.44 35.42
N MET A 10 -28.15 16.41 34.86
CA MET A 10 -27.50 16.30 33.56
C MET A 10 -26.56 15.10 33.62
N LEU A 11 -27.04 13.97 33.09
CA LEU A 11 -26.25 12.78 32.88
C LEU A 11 -25.31 13.05 31.69
N SER A 12 -24.18 13.68 32.00
CA SER A 12 -23.06 13.85 31.08
C SER A 12 -22.55 12.48 30.67
N VAL A 13 -23.01 11.99 29.52
CA VAL A 13 -22.49 10.79 28.88
C VAL A 13 -21.03 11.08 28.50
N LEU A 14 -20.10 10.59 29.32
CA LEU A 14 -18.70 10.42 28.95
C LEU A 14 -18.67 9.37 27.84
N ALA A 15 -18.68 9.83 26.59
CA ALA A 15 -18.30 9.00 25.46
C ALA A 15 -16.81 8.68 25.60
N VAL A 16 -16.49 7.62 26.34
CA VAL A 16 -15.18 6.96 26.26
C VAL A 16 -15.12 6.40 24.84
N SER A 17 -14.47 7.14 23.94
CA SER A 17 -14.12 6.61 22.63
C SER A 17 -13.22 5.39 22.85
N ALA A 18 -13.80 4.19 22.77
CA ALA A 18 -13.05 2.96 22.73
C ALA A 18 -12.14 3.02 21.49
N ARG A 19 -10.85 3.28 21.70
CA ARG A 19 -9.87 3.18 20.63
C ARG A 19 -9.73 1.70 20.34
N ALA A 20 -10.20 1.26 19.17
CA ALA A 20 -10.00 -0.12 18.75
C ALA A 20 -8.49 -0.41 18.73
N ASP A 21 -8.09 -1.50 19.38
CA ASP A 21 -6.70 -1.93 19.38
C ASP A 21 -6.26 -2.28 17.94
N ASP A 22 -5.06 -1.83 17.58
CA ASP A 22 -4.45 -2.16 16.30
C ASP A 22 -3.83 -3.56 16.37
N ASN A 23 -4.62 -4.55 15.97
CA ASN A 23 -4.30 -5.97 16.03
C ASN A 23 -3.31 -6.43 14.94
N ARG A 24 -2.75 -5.52 14.15
CA ARG A 24 -1.74 -5.87 13.13
C ARG A 24 -0.44 -6.32 13.78
N ILE A 25 0.26 -7.22 13.09
CA ILE A 25 1.56 -7.75 13.52
C ILE A 25 2.59 -6.62 13.51
N ALA A 26 3.16 -6.33 14.68
CA ALA A 26 4.17 -5.30 14.83
C ALA A 26 5.52 -5.79 14.31
N ILE A 27 6.09 -5.07 13.35
CA ILE A 27 7.44 -5.23 12.88
C ILE A 27 8.33 -4.26 13.67
N ASP A 28 9.20 -4.82 14.52
CA ASP A 28 10.15 -4.07 15.32
C ASP A 28 11.50 -4.02 14.58
N LEU A 29 11.89 -2.82 14.14
CA LEU A 29 13.11 -2.59 13.36
C LEU A 29 14.07 -1.69 14.15
N PRO A 30 15.40 -1.89 14.01
CA PRO A 30 16.37 -0.91 14.46
C PRO A 30 16.05 0.49 13.88
N PRO A 31 16.25 1.59 14.65
CA PRO A 31 15.78 2.92 14.24
C PRO A 31 16.26 3.40 12.87
N ASP A 32 17.52 3.12 12.52
CA ASP A 32 18.12 3.46 11.22
C ASP A 32 17.51 2.63 10.08
N ILE A 33 17.24 1.34 10.33
CA ILE A 33 16.59 0.44 9.37
C ILE A 33 15.13 0.84 9.15
N LYS A 34 14.42 1.21 10.22
CA LYS A 34 13.04 1.73 10.16
C LYS A 34 12.95 2.95 9.26
N ALA A 35 13.83 3.93 9.45
CA ALA A 35 13.84 5.15 8.64
C ALA A 35 14.01 4.84 7.14
N ARG A 36 15.00 3.99 6.80
CA ARG A 36 15.25 3.56 5.42
C ARG A 36 14.11 2.73 4.83
N PHE A 37 13.47 1.90 5.64
CA PHE A 37 12.30 1.12 5.21
C PHE A 37 11.13 2.04 4.84
N LEU A 38 10.79 3.00 5.71
CA LEU A 38 9.70 3.93 5.47
C LEU A 38 9.99 4.89 4.31
N GLU A 39 11.24 5.29 4.12
CA GLU A 39 11.68 6.00 2.91
C GLU A 39 11.38 5.17 1.66
N GLN A 40 11.80 3.89 1.63
CA GLN A 40 11.56 3.00 0.50
C GLN A 40 10.06 2.79 0.22
N MET A 41 9.21 2.69 1.26
CA MET A 41 7.75 2.60 1.07
C MET A 41 7.16 3.87 0.43
N ARG A 42 7.71 5.06 0.72
CA ARG A 42 7.28 6.30 0.07
C ARG A 42 7.74 6.35 -1.39
N THR A 43 8.96 5.90 -1.68
CA THR A 43 9.45 5.76 -3.06
C THR A 43 8.53 4.87 -3.89
N HIS A 44 8.11 3.73 -3.33
CA HIS A 44 7.16 2.81 -3.98
C HIS A 44 5.81 3.46 -4.28
N MET A 45 5.28 4.26 -3.33
CA MET A 45 4.04 5.01 -3.56
C MET A 45 4.18 6.09 -4.64
N ASN A 46 5.32 6.78 -4.70
CA ASN A 46 5.60 7.76 -5.76
C ASN A 46 5.68 7.08 -7.13
N ALA A 47 6.37 5.94 -7.22
CA ALA A 47 6.47 5.17 -8.46
C ALA A 47 5.09 4.69 -8.95
N LEU A 48 4.22 4.23 -8.04
CA LEU A 48 2.83 3.88 -8.37
C LEU A 48 2.05 5.09 -8.91
N ASN A 49 2.25 6.28 -8.33
CA ASN A 49 1.63 7.51 -8.82
C ASN A 49 2.11 7.85 -10.25
N ASP A 50 3.42 7.72 -10.51
CA ASP A 50 4.01 7.96 -11.83
C ASP A 50 3.48 6.97 -12.88
N VAL A 51 3.32 5.70 -12.51
CA VAL A 51 2.67 4.67 -13.34
C VAL A 51 1.26 5.11 -13.75
N ILE A 52 0.46 5.58 -12.80
CA ILE A 52 -0.92 6.02 -13.06
C ILE A 52 -0.93 7.25 -13.98
N HIS A 53 -0.03 8.22 -13.76
CA HIS A 53 0.11 9.38 -14.64
C HIS A 53 0.50 9.00 -16.07
N LEU A 54 1.45 8.10 -16.24
CA LEU A 54 1.89 7.63 -17.55
C LEU A 54 0.77 6.87 -18.28
N MET A 55 0.03 6.03 -17.57
CA MET A 55 -1.15 5.37 -18.12
C MET A 55 -2.19 6.39 -18.59
N ALA A 56 -2.51 7.39 -17.77
CA ALA A 56 -3.45 8.46 -18.12
C ALA A 56 -2.99 9.27 -19.36
N ALA A 57 -1.67 9.40 -19.55
CA ALA A 57 -1.07 10.02 -20.73
C ALA A 57 -0.96 9.09 -21.95
N GLY A 58 -1.47 7.85 -21.89
CA GLY A 58 -1.41 6.87 -22.97
C GLY A 58 -0.04 6.21 -23.17
N LYS A 59 0.88 6.36 -22.21
CA LYS A 59 2.27 5.88 -22.25
C LYS A 59 2.43 4.60 -21.43
N VAL A 60 1.66 3.56 -21.76
CA VAL A 60 1.54 2.34 -20.94
C VAL A 60 2.84 1.53 -20.86
N ARG A 61 3.65 1.50 -21.92
CA ARG A 61 4.96 0.81 -21.91
C ARG A 61 5.99 1.55 -21.05
N GLU A 62 5.92 2.87 -21.03
CA GLU A 62 6.74 3.70 -20.13
C GLU A 62 6.32 3.46 -18.67
N ALA A 63 5.01 3.37 -18.41
CA ALA A 63 4.48 3.01 -17.09
C ALA A 63 4.99 1.64 -16.62
N GLY A 64 4.98 0.63 -17.49
CA GLY A 64 5.58 -0.68 -17.21
C GLY A 64 7.06 -0.60 -16.85
N SER A 65 7.82 0.23 -17.56
CA SER A 65 9.25 0.43 -17.31
C SER A 65 9.52 1.06 -15.95
N VAL A 66 8.75 2.09 -15.56
CA VAL A 66 8.83 2.72 -14.22
C VAL A 66 8.49 1.72 -13.13
N ALA A 67 7.44 0.91 -13.31
CA ALA A 67 7.09 -0.12 -12.35
C ALA A 67 8.24 -1.13 -12.14
N SER A 68 8.89 -1.55 -13.22
CA SER A 68 10.03 -2.47 -13.14
C SER A 68 11.26 -1.82 -12.48
N SER A 69 11.58 -0.57 -12.81
CA SER A 69 12.79 0.09 -12.32
C SER A 69 12.73 0.38 -10.82
N GLU A 70 11.57 0.80 -10.32
CA GLU A 70 11.40 1.27 -8.94
C GLU A 70 10.85 0.19 -8.01
N MET A 71 9.96 -0.68 -8.50
CA MET A 71 9.15 -1.54 -7.65
C MET A 71 9.47 -3.03 -7.79
N ALA A 72 10.18 -3.49 -8.82
CA ALA A 72 10.42 -4.94 -9.01
C ALA A 72 11.53 -5.54 -8.11
N THR A 73 11.65 -6.87 -8.14
CA THR A 73 12.64 -7.62 -7.36
C THR A 73 14.07 -7.20 -7.71
N GLY A 74 14.97 -7.22 -6.73
CA GLY A 74 16.38 -6.87 -6.91
C GLY A 74 16.69 -5.38 -6.73
N LYS A 75 15.68 -4.54 -6.47
CA LYS A 75 15.82 -3.11 -6.17
C LYS A 75 15.91 -2.80 -4.67
N GLY A 76 15.83 -3.84 -3.82
CA GLY A 76 15.78 -3.68 -2.37
C GLY A 76 17.14 -3.39 -1.74
N LYS A 77 17.17 -2.57 -0.68
CA LYS A 77 18.39 -2.22 0.07
C LYS A 77 18.84 -3.29 1.09
N GLY A 78 18.45 -4.55 0.86
CA GLY A 78 18.71 -5.67 1.77
C GLY A 78 17.98 -5.61 3.12
N ILE A 79 16.93 -4.79 3.24
CA ILE A 79 16.15 -4.58 4.47
C ILE A 79 15.40 -5.84 4.88
N GLY A 80 15.00 -6.69 3.92
CA GLY A 80 14.26 -7.93 4.18
C GLY A 80 14.91 -8.85 5.20
N ARG A 81 16.23 -8.81 5.40
CA ARG A 81 16.93 -9.63 6.42
C ARG A 81 16.50 -9.35 7.87
N PHE A 82 15.90 -8.18 8.13
CA PHE A 82 15.38 -7.79 9.44
C PHE A 82 13.90 -8.12 9.60
N MET A 83 13.27 -8.70 8.59
CA MET A 83 11.83 -8.95 8.54
C MET A 83 11.54 -10.44 8.74
N PRO A 84 10.41 -10.80 9.38
CA PRO A 84 9.99 -12.19 9.52
C PRO A 84 9.66 -12.82 8.15
N PRO A 85 9.69 -14.15 8.02
CA PRO A 85 9.41 -14.86 6.77
C PRO A 85 8.14 -14.41 6.06
N GLU A 86 7.04 -14.25 6.78
CA GLU A 86 5.72 -13.91 6.26
C GLU A 86 5.70 -12.51 5.64
N PHE A 87 6.40 -11.55 6.28
CA PHE A 87 6.55 -10.20 5.74
C PHE A 87 7.38 -10.21 4.44
N ARG A 88 8.46 -10.99 4.41
CA ARG A 88 9.32 -11.10 3.23
C ARG A 88 8.57 -11.68 2.05
N GLU A 89 7.73 -12.70 2.28
CA GLU A 89 6.90 -13.32 1.25
C GLU A 89 5.93 -12.31 0.63
N MET A 90 5.15 -11.58 1.44
CA MET A 90 4.27 -10.52 0.94
C MET A 90 5.04 -9.40 0.22
N GLY A 91 6.23 -9.04 0.72
CA GLY A 91 7.11 -8.08 0.06
C GLY A 91 7.58 -8.56 -1.32
N PHE A 92 7.94 -9.83 -1.45
CA PHE A 92 8.30 -10.42 -2.75
C PHE A 92 7.10 -10.51 -3.69
N ASP A 93 5.90 -10.77 -3.20
CA ASP A 93 4.69 -10.78 -4.02
C ASP A 93 4.37 -9.39 -4.60
N TYR A 94 4.58 -8.33 -3.82
CA TYR A 94 4.54 -6.95 -4.32
C TYR A 94 5.61 -6.72 -5.40
N HIS A 95 6.86 -7.11 -5.15
CA HIS A 95 7.94 -6.94 -6.12
C HIS A 95 7.69 -7.74 -7.42
N ARG A 96 7.08 -8.93 -7.31
CA ARG A 96 6.72 -9.76 -8.47
C ARG A 96 5.60 -9.11 -9.27
N SER A 97 4.56 -8.58 -8.63
CA SER A 97 3.43 -7.96 -9.35
C SER A 97 3.85 -6.73 -10.17
N ALA A 98 4.83 -5.96 -9.71
CA ALA A 98 5.42 -4.87 -10.49
C ALA A 98 6.14 -5.38 -11.76
N GLY A 99 6.90 -6.48 -11.65
CA GLY A 99 7.53 -7.12 -12.81
C GLY A 99 6.52 -7.75 -13.78
N ASP A 100 5.44 -8.34 -13.25
CA ASP A 100 4.35 -8.88 -14.04
C ASP A 100 3.62 -7.77 -14.82
N PHE A 101 3.37 -6.62 -14.18
CA PHE A 101 2.82 -5.43 -14.82
C PHE A 101 3.72 -4.93 -15.97
N ALA A 102 5.04 -4.89 -15.75
CA ALA A 102 5.99 -4.48 -16.78
C ALA A 102 5.96 -5.40 -18.02
N ARG A 103 5.91 -6.73 -17.83
CA ARG A 103 5.74 -7.67 -18.95
C ARG A 103 4.40 -7.49 -19.66
N LEU A 104 3.32 -7.42 -18.89
CA LEU A 104 1.97 -7.27 -19.43
C LEU A 104 1.85 -6.01 -20.30
N THR A 105 2.38 -4.89 -19.83
CA THR A 105 2.29 -3.61 -20.55
C THR A 105 3.18 -3.54 -21.78
N ALA A 106 4.27 -4.31 -21.84
CA ALA A 106 5.12 -4.43 -23.02
C ALA A 106 4.39 -5.01 -24.24
N GLU A 107 3.33 -5.80 -24.02
CA GLU A 107 2.51 -6.42 -25.06
C GLU A 107 1.29 -5.57 -25.47
N ILE A 108 1.04 -4.44 -24.78
CA ILE A 108 -0.10 -3.57 -25.05
C ILE A 108 0.23 -2.55 -26.16
N SER A 109 -0.72 -2.36 -27.07
CA SER A 109 -0.67 -1.34 -28.12
C SER A 109 -0.75 0.08 -27.55
N GLU A 110 -0.09 1.03 -28.22
CA GLU A 110 -0.23 2.46 -27.93
C GLU A 110 -0.69 3.17 -29.22
N PRO A 111 -1.84 3.87 -29.23
CA PRO A 111 -2.77 4.08 -28.12
C PRO A 111 -3.50 2.78 -27.72
N MET A 112 -3.82 2.66 -26.43
CA MET A 112 -4.56 1.50 -25.89
C MET A 112 -6.01 1.51 -26.37
N ASP A 113 -6.51 0.34 -26.80
CA ASP A 113 -7.94 0.10 -26.97
C ASP A 113 -8.59 -0.26 -25.61
N ALA A 114 -9.90 -0.56 -25.63
CA ALA A 114 -10.64 -0.90 -24.41
C ALA A 114 -10.04 -2.13 -23.68
N ALA A 115 -9.59 -3.14 -24.43
CA ALA A 115 -8.98 -4.34 -23.85
C ALA A 115 -7.59 -4.05 -23.25
N GLY A 116 -6.81 -3.16 -23.89
CA GLY A 116 -5.55 -2.65 -23.35
C GLY A 116 -5.75 -1.91 -22.03
N TRP A 117 -6.76 -1.04 -21.96
CA TRP A 117 -7.13 -0.35 -20.72
C TRP A 117 -7.55 -1.30 -19.61
N GLU A 118 -8.38 -2.29 -19.91
CA GLU A 118 -8.80 -3.31 -18.93
C GLU A 118 -7.59 -4.06 -18.36
N LYS A 119 -6.67 -4.52 -19.23
CA LYS A 119 -5.44 -5.21 -18.82
C LYS A 119 -4.55 -4.32 -17.96
N ALA A 120 -4.31 -3.07 -18.39
CA ALA A 120 -3.41 -2.16 -17.68
C ALA A 120 -3.97 -1.78 -16.30
N VAL A 121 -5.26 -1.42 -16.21
CA VAL A 121 -5.92 -1.12 -14.93
C VAL A 121 -5.97 -2.35 -14.03
N GLY A 122 -6.25 -3.54 -14.58
CA GLY A 122 -6.18 -4.79 -13.84
C GLY A 122 -4.80 -5.06 -13.24
N GLY A 123 -3.73 -4.76 -13.98
CA GLY A 123 -2.36 -4.86 -13.48
C GLY A 123 -2.06 -3.91 -12.32
N VAL A 124 -2.52 -2.64 -12.39
CA VAL A 124 -2.42 -1.70 -11.26
C VAL A 124 -3.23 -2.17 -10.04
N ALA A 125 -4.41 -2.74 -10.26
CA ALA A 125 -5.22 -3.32 -9.20
C ALA A 125 -4.48 -4.44 -8.46
N GLN A 126 -3.72 -5.28 -9.19
CA GLN A 126 -2.90 -6.32 -8.57
C GLN A 126 -1.75 -5.75 -7.73
N ILE A 127 -1.10 -4.66 -8.15
CA ILE A 127 -0.06 -3.98 -7.35
C ILE A 127 -0.68 -3.42 -6.06
N THR A 128 -1.76 -2.66 -6.17
CA THR A 128 -2.42 -2.00 -5.03
C THR A 128 -3.01 -3.01 -4.03
N ALA A 129 -3.52 -4.15 -4.51
CA ALA A 129 -3.98 -5.23 -3.64
C ALA A 129 -2.87 -5.75 -2.70
N ARG A 130 -1.61 -5.79 -3.15
CA ARG A 130 -0.47 -6.19 -2.28
C ARG A 130 -0.16 -5.14 -1.23
N CYS A 131 -0.24 -3.86 -1.58
CA CYS A 131 -0.12 -2.77 -0.61
C CYS A 131 -1.19 -2.89 0.48
N SER A 132 -2.46 -3.09 0.08
CA SER A 132 -3.58 -3.25 1.01
C SER A 132 -3.43 -4.46 1.91
N ALA A 133 -3.07 -5.62 1.35
CA ALA A 133 -2.89 -6.85 2.13
C ALA A 133 -1.77 -6.72 3.17
N CYS A 134 -0.63 -6.15 2.78
CA CYS A 134 0.49 -5.92 3.69
C CYS A 134 0.11 -4.93 4.80
N HIS A 135 -0.54 -3.82 4.47
CA HIS A 135 -0.95 -2.80 5.45
C HIS A 135 -2.09 -3.25 6.37
N ALA A 136 -2.91 -4.21 5.94
CA ALA A 136 -3.93 -4.86 6.78
C ALA A 136 -3.33 -5.90 7.72
N THR A 137 -2.16 -6.46 7.41
CA THR A 137 -1.52 -7.53 8.18
C THR A 137 -0.47 -6.99 9.16
N PHE A 138 0.34 -6.04 8.69
CA PHE A 138 1.53 -5.58 9.39
C PHE A 138 1.46 -4.08 9.71
N ARG A 139 2.16 -3.71 10.79
CA ARG A 139 2.48 -2.33 11.11
C ARG A 139 3.94 -2.21 11.52
N VAL A 140 4.60 -1.14 11.12
CA VAL A 140 5.94 -0.83 11.64
C VAL A 140 5.77 -0.11 12.98
N LYS A 141 6.42 -0.62 14.01
CA LYS A 141 6.45 -0.01 15.34
C LYS A 141 7.42 1.16 15.37
#